data_AF-A0A168R2H0-F1
#
_entry.id   AF-A0A168R2H0-F1
#
_cell.length_a   1.000
_cell.length_b   1.000
_cell.length_c   1.000
_cell.angle_alpha   90.00
_cell.angle_beta   90.00
_cell.angle_gamma   90.00
#
_symmetry.space_group_name_H-M   'P 1'
#
loop_
_entity.id
_entity.type
_entity.pdbx_description
1 polymer ?
#
loop_
_entity_poly.entity_id
_entity_poly.type
_entity_poly.pdbx_seq_one_letter_code
_entity_poly.pdbx_strand_id
1 'polypeptide(L)' 'MNISDTIKKVLKDKKLNPSDLARMIGYTPQYVHNLLDGNRRWNETTIDKTCFALGLGLEFTTNKTEGSGVDGDE' A
#
# COMPACT_ATOMS: atom_id res chain seq x y z
N MET A 1 -7.38 -6.55 4.66
CA MET A 1 -5.92 -6.30 4.76
C MET A 1 -5.68 -4.86 4.39
N ASN A 2 -5.18 -4.02 5.30
CA ASN A 2 -4.93 -2.60 5.00
C ASN A 2 -3.43 -2.43 4.65
N ILE A 3 -3.13 -1.59 3.65
CA ILE A 3 -1.77 -1.33 3.17
C ILE A 3 -0.85 -0.97 4.35
N SER A 4 -1.33 -0.10 5.24
CA SER A 4 -0.57 0.36 6.41
C SER A 4 -0.09 -0.78 7.31
N ASP A 5 -0.91 -1.81 7.55
CA ASP A 5 -0.52 -2.95 8.40
C ASP A 5 0.56 -3.80 7.72
N THR A 6 0.45 -3.99 6.41
CA THR A 6 1.46 -4.69 5.61
C THR A 6 2.79 -3.96 5.66
N ILE A 7 2.79 -2.63 5.44
CA ILE A 7 4.01 -1.82 5.51
C ILE A 7 4.61 -1.85 6.92
N LYS A 8 3.81 -1.74 7.99
CA LYS A 8 4.29 -1.84 9.39
C LYS A 8 5.02 -3.17 9.65
N LYS A 9 4.50 -4.29 9.14
CA LYS A 9 5.15 -5.61 9.25
C LYS A 9 6.49 -5.65 8.51
N VAL A 10 6.50 -5.20 7.25
CA VAL A 10 7.73 -5.17 6.44
C VAL A 10 8.82 -4.30 7.07
N LEU A 11 8.45 -3.14 7.64
CA LEU A 11 9.39 -2.29 8.37
C LEU A 11 10.00 -3.01 9.57
N LYS A 12 9.17 -3.71 10.36
CA LYS A 12 9.64 -4.50 11.50
C LYS A 12 10.60 -5.61 11.07
N ASP A 13 10.27 -6.35 10.01
CA ASP A 13 11.09 -7.45 9.50
C ASP A 13 12.44 -6.95 8.98
N LYS A 14 12.46 -5.76 8.35
CA LYS A 14 13.67 -5.09 7.87
C LYS A 14 14.42 -4.28 8.95
N LYS A 15 13.94 -4.27 10.20
CA LYS A 15 14.47 -3.44 11.30
C LYS A 15 14.54 -1.94 10.97
N LEU A 16 13.57 -1.44 10.22
CA LEU A 16 13.42 -0.04 9.84
C LEU A 16 12.33 0.61 10.69
N ASN A 17 12.47 1.90 10.98
CA ASN A 17 11.42 2.69 11.61
C ASN A 17 10.70 3.59 10.58
N PRO A 18 9.56 4.22 10.92
CA PRO A 18 8.84 5.11 10.02
C PRO A 18 9.66 6.31 9.50
N SER A 19 10.61 6.81 10.30
CA SER A 19 11.51 7.90 9.89
C SER A 19 12.52 7.45 8.84
N ASP A 20 12.99 6.20 8.92
CA ASP A 20 13.82 5.61 7.88
C ASP A 20 13.04 5.49 6.56
N LEU A 21 11.79 5.01 6.64
CA LEU A 21 10.93 4.98 5.46
C LEU A 21 10.77 6.36 4.85
N ALA A 22 10.44 7.36 5.67
CA ALA A 22 10.27 8.74 5.23
C ALA A 22 11.50 9.26 4.46
N ARG A 23 12.71 9.00 4.97
CA ARG A 23 13.97 9.33 4.31
C ARG A 23 14.14 8.60 2.98
N MET A 24 13.79 7.31 2.89
CA MET A 24 13.91 6.54 1.65
C MET A 24 12.93 7.00 0.56
N ILE A 25 11.71 7.40 0.93
CA ILE A 25 10.67 7.78 -0.03
C ILE A 25 10.59 9.30 -0.30
N GLY A 26 11.42 10.09 0.38
CA GLY A 26 11.51 11.55 0.19
C GLY A 26 10.34 12.33 0.79
N TYR A 27 9.80 11.88 1.93
CA TYR A 27 8.73 12.57 2.66
C TYR A 27 9.15 12.86 4.10
N THR A 28 8.36 13.65 4.82
CA THR A 28 8.60 13.93 6.24
C THR A 28 8.17 12.73 7.11
N PRO A 29 8.80 12.50 8.28
CA PRO A 29 8.35 11.47 9.22
C PRO A 29 6.87 11.62 9.60
N GLN A 30 6.41 12.86 9.82
CA GLN A 30 5.01 13.14 10.11
C GLN A 30 4.06 12.69 8.99
N TYR A 31 4.46 12.88 7.72
CA TYR A 31 3.67 12.42 6.58
C TYR A 31 3.54 10.89 6.57
N VAL A 32 4.64 10.18 6.81
CA VAL A 32 4.63 8.70 6.89
C VAL A 32 3.81 8.21 8.07
N HIS A 33 3.94 8.80 9.25
CA HIS A 33 3.08 8.48 10.40
C HIS A 33 1.61 8.65 10.07
N ASN A 34 1.23 9.76 9.43
CA ASN A 34 -0.16 9.97 9.03
C ASN A 34 -0.68 8.90 8.05
N LEU A 35 0.14 8.38 7.15
CA LEU A 35 -0.25 7.27 6.26
C LEU A 35 -0.41 5.96 7.04
N LEU A 36 0.56 5.65 7.89
CA LEU A 36 0.60 4.42 8.66
C LEU A 36 -0.54 4.32 9.69
N ASP A 37 -0.98 5.45 10.22
CA ASP A 37 -2.07 5.52 11.21
C ASP A 37 -3.45 5.75 10.56
N GLY A 38 -3.51 5.88 9.24
CA GLY A 38 -4.76 6.06 8.50
C GLY A 38 -5.31 7.50 8.52
N ASN A 39 -4.59 8.44 9.11
CA ASN A 39 -4.90 9.88 9.07
C ASN A 39 -4.74 10.48 7.66
N ARG A 40 -4.05 9.77 6.75
CA ARG A 40 -4.02 10.05 5.31
C ARG A 40 -4.20 8.78 4.50
N ARG A 41 -4.82 8.93 3.33
CA ARG A 41 -4.94 7.86 2.34
C ARG A 41 -3.62 7.68 1.59
N TRP A 42 -3.30 6.41 1.36
CA TRP A 42 -2.29 6.02 0.37
C TRP A 42 -2.79 6.39 -1.03
N ASN A 43 -1.92 7.04 -1.81
CA ASN A 43 -2.12 7.24 -3.23
C ASN A 43 -1.09 6.40 -3.99
N GLU A 44 -1.30 6.25 -5.30
CA GLU A 44 -0.46 5.45 -6.19
C GLU A 44 1.02 5.82 -6.07
N THR A 45 1.36 7.11 -6.18
CA THR A 45 2.76 7.58 -6.08
C THR A 45 3.43 7.17 -4.77
N THR A 46 2.72 7.29 -3.65
CA THR A 46 3.29 6.94 -2.34
C THR A 46 3.39 5.43 -2.15
N ILE A 47 2.44 4.67 -2.71
CA ILE A 47 2.49 3.20 -2.74
C ILE A 47 3.71 2.75 -3.55
N ASP A 48 3.87 3.26 -4.78
CA ASP A 48 4.98 2.90 -5.67
C ASP A 48 6.33 3.21 -5.04
N LYS A 49 6.52 4.42 -4.51
CA LYS A 49 7.76 4.79 -3.83
C LYS A 49 8.05 3.89 -2.64
N THR A 50 7.04 3.55 -1.85
CA THR A 50 7.19 2.70 -0.67
C THR A 50 7.53 1.27 -1.07
N CYS A 51 6.85 0.72 -2.07
CA CYS A 51 7.14 -0.61 -2.61
C CYS A 51 8.55 -0.66 -3.19
N PHE A 52 8.96 0.33 -3.99
CA PHE A 52 10.30 0.42 -4.53
C PHE A 52 11.37 0.50 -3.42
N ALA A 53 11.19 1.39 -2.44
CA ALA A 53 12.13 1.56 -1.32
C ALA A 53 12.26 0.30 -0.46
N LEU A 54 11.19 -0.48 -0.32
CA LEU A 54 11.17 -1.70 0.47
C LEU A 54 11.48 -2.96 -0.35
N GLY A 55 11.63 -2.86 -1.68
CA GLY A 55 11.83 -4.02 -2.56
C GLY A 55 10.61 -4.95 -2.59
N LEU A 56 9.41 -4.38 -2.59
CA LEU A 56 8.14 -5.10 -2.69
C LEU A 56 7.60 -5.03 -4.12
N GLY A 57 7.03 -6.15 -4.59
CA GLY A 57 6.27 -6.19 -5.84
C GLY A 57 4.80 -5.78 -5.63
N LEU A 58 4.21 -5.12 -6.61
CA LEU A 58 2.77 -4.85 -6.69
C LEU A 58 2.15 -5.78 -7.72
N GLU A 59 1.04 -6.43 -7.37
CA GLU A 59 0.25 -7.23 -8.28
C GLU A 59 -1.19 -6.73 -8.29
N PHE A 60 -1.73 -6.52 -9.49
CA PHE A 60 -3.14 -6.17 -9.68
C PHE A 60 -3.92 -7.42 -10.02
N THR A 61 -4.97 -7.68 -9.24
CA THR A 61 -5.91 -8.78 -9.52
C THR A 61 -7.26 -8.19 -9.90
N THR A 62 -7.87 -8.73 -10.95
CA THR A 62 -9.26 -8.43 -11.25
C THR A 62 -10.13 -9.23 -10.30
N ASN A 63 -10.88 -8.58 -9.42
CA ASN A 63 -12.03 -9.25 -8.83
C ASN A 63 -13.03 -9.46 -9.97
N LYS A 64 -13.24 -10.71 -10.37
CA LYS A 64 -14.50 -11.06 -11.04
C LYS A 64 -15.60 -10.67 -10.06
N THR A 65 -16.21 -9.51 -10.27
CA THR A 65 -17.59 -9.33 -9.84
C THR A 65 -18.36 -10.32 -10.70
N GLU A 66 -18.86 -11.39 -10.09
CA GLU A 66 -19.77 -12.31 -10.77
C GLU A 66 -20.90 -11.46 -11.34
N GLY A 67 -20.84 -11.19 -12.64
CA GLY A 67 -21.94 -10.60 -13.36
C GLY A 67 -23.07 -11.61 -13.32
N SER A 68 -24.20 -11.19 -12.77
CA SER A 68 -25.49 -11.83 -13.03
C SER A 68 -25.58 -12.10 -14.53
N GLY A 69 -25.56 -13.38 -14.89
CA GLY A 69 -26.13 -13.81 -16.16
C GLY A 69 -27.58 -13.35 -16.15
N VAL A 70 -27.91 -12.41 -17.01
CA VAL A 70 -29.27 -12.31 -17.52
C VAL A 70 -29.25 -13.08 -18.82
N ASP A 71 -29.87 -14.25 -18.73
CA ASP A 71 -30.14 -15.17 -19.82
C ASP A 71 -30.68 -14.39 -21.03
N GLY A 72 -29.90 -14.39 -22.10
CA GLY A 72 -30.43 -14.17 -23.44
C GLY A 72 -30.93 -15.51 -23.94
N ASP A 73 -32.18 -15.84 -23.61
CA ASP A 73 -32.94 -16.84 -24.36
C ASP A 73 -33.74 -16.11 -25.44
N GLU A 74 -33.56 -16.63 -26.64
CA GLU A 74 -34.10 -16.27 -27.95
C GLU A 74 -35.63 -16.43 -28.06
#